data_AF-A0A661VA54-F1
#
_entry.id   AF-A0A661VA54-F1
#
_cell.length_a   1.000
_cell.length_b   1.000
_cell.length_c   1.000
_cell.angle_alpha   90.00
_cell.angle_beta   90.00
_cell.angle_gamma   90.00
#
_symmetry.space_group_name_H-M   'P 1'
#
loop_
_entity.id
_entity.type
_entity.pdbx_description
1 polymer ?
#
loop_
_entity_poly.entity_id
_entity_poly.type
_entity_poly.pdbx_seq_one_letter_code
_entity_poly.pdbx_strand_id
1 'polypeptide(L)'
;PKLVQWTFELMAMVYVAVAVLFLVNPDWIILVVNKAFARYDWPMVFFPTERFWFSLAVSVPGTRAFLAFSAARKPTAARLYVTVLQISLLLAAALFAWQFIFFKHAPLYVLGFFIELALVVFYLFLCRWLP
;
A
#
# COMPACT_ATOMS: atom_id res chain seq x y z
N PRO A 1 -5.08 24.60 -0.21
CA PRO A 1 -5.19 24.08 -1.60
C PRO A 1 -3.87 23.56 -2.19
N LYS A 2 -2.84 24.41 -2.37
CA LYS A 2 -1.55 23.97 -2.96
C LYS A 2 -0.88 22.88 -2.13
N LEU A 3 -0.67 23.07 -0.83
CA LEU A 3 -0.04 22.06 0.05
C LEU A 3 -0.68 20.67 -0.09
N VAL A 4 -2.01 20.60 -0.06
CA VAL A 4 -2.79 19.35 -0.22
C VAL A 4 -2.53 18.70 -1.58
N GLN A 5 -2.48 19.47 -2.66
CA GLN A 5 -2.12 18.99 -3.99
C GLN A 5 -0.70 18.41 -4.04
N TRP A 6 0.29 19.12 -3.51
CA TRP A 6 1.69 18.64 -3.44
C TRP A 6 1.78 17.33 -2.67
N THR A 7 1.04 17.19 -1.58
CA THR A 7 0.98 15.97 -0.78
C THR A 7 0.42 14.78 -1.57
N PHE A 8 -0.63 14.98 -2.36
CA PHE A 8 -1.16 13.92 -3.23
C PHE A 8 -0.22 13.55 -4.37
N GLU A 9 0.46 14.53 -4.98
CA GLU A 9 1.47 14.29 -6.02
C GLU A 9 2.67 13.51 -5.45
N LEU A 10 3.14 13.85 -4.25
CA LEU A 10 4.18 13.10 -3.54
C LEU A 10 3.76 11.65 -3.28
N MET A 11 2.53 11.42 -2.82
CA MET A 11 2.03 10.05 -2.61
C MET A 11 1.94 9.27 -3.92
N ALA A 12 1.50 9.92 -5.01
CA ALA A 12 1.50 9.28 -6.32
C ALA A 12 2.91 8.86 -6.74
N MET A 13 3.92 9.73 -6.53
CA MET A 13 5.33 9.40 -6.80
C MET A 13 5.83 8.23 -5.95
N VAL A 14 5.48 8.18 -4.66
CA VAL A 14 5.84 7.05 -3.79
C VAL A 14 5.22 5.74 -4.28
N TYR A 15 3.94 5.73 -4.64
CA TYR A 15 3.29 4.54 -5.18
C TYR A 15 3.91 4.09 -6.52
N VAL A 16 4.27 5.03 -7.39
CA VAL A 16 4.99 4.72 -8.64
C VAL A 16 6.37 4.14 -8.34
N ALA A 17 7.12 4.71 -7.41
CA ALA A 17 8.43 4.19 -7.01
C ALA A 17 8.31 2.76 -6.47
N VAL A 18 7.32 2.49 -5.63
CA VAL A 18 7.01 1.13 -5.15
C VAL A 18 6.71 0.20 -6.31
N ALA A 19 5.85 0.61 -7.26
CA ALA A 19 5.54 -0.20 -8.45
C ALA A 19 6.79 -0.52 -9.28
N VAL A 20 7.68 0.46 -9.50
CA VAL A 20 8.94 0.27 -10.22
C VAL A 20 9.87 -0.69 -9.48
N LEU A 21 10.01 -0.55 -8.16
CA LEU A 21 10.83 -1.46 -7.36
C LEU A 21 10.31 -2.90 -7.44
N PHE A 22 8.99 -3.10 -7.41
CA PHE A 22 8.39 -4.41 -7.63
C PHE A 22 8.71 -4.93 -9.04
N LEU A 23 8.56 -4.11 -10.10
CA LEU A 23 8.88 -4.51 -11.48
C LEU A 23 10.33 -4.98 -11.65
N VAL A 24 11.27 -4.35 -10.96
CA VAL A 24 12.70 -4.69 -11.05
C VAL A 24 13.02 -5.98 -10.29
N ASN A 25 12.49 -6.12 -9.07
CA ASN A 25 12.69 -7.33 -8.28
C ASN A 25 11.46 -7.56 -7.37
N PRO A 26 10.52 -8.41 -7.80
CA PRO A 26 9.26 -8.60 -7.07
C PRO A 26 9.46 -9.27 -5.71
N ASP A 27 10.56 -10.00 -5.58
CA ASP A 27 10.91 -10.79 -4.40
C ASP A 27 11.75 -9.99 -3.40
N TRP A 28 12.23 -8.80 -3.76
CA TRP A 28 13.23 -8.08 -2.98
C TRP A 28 12.77 -7.82 -1.53
N ILE A 29 11.52 -7.39 -1.34
CA ILE A 29 10.98 -7.13 -0.01
C ILE A 29 10.88 -8.43 0.80
N ILE A 30 10.41 -9.52 0.18
CA ILE A 30 10.31 -10.84 0.82
C ILE A 30 11.71 -11.36 1.18
N LEU A 31 12.70 -11.19 0.31
CA LEU A 31 14.10 -11.57 0.54
C LEU A 31 14.74 -10.79 1.68
N VAL A 32 14.57 -9.46 1.72
CA VAL A 32 15.07 -8.62 2.81
C VAL A 32 14.45 -9.02 4.14
N VAL A 33 13.16 -9.33 4.13
CA VAL A 33 12.44 -9.65 5.36
C VAL A 33 12.74 -11.08 5.83
N ASN A 34 12.81 -12.06 4.92
CA ASN A 34 13.27 -13.41 5.25
C ASN A 34 14.72 -13.38 5.77
N LYS A 35 15.59 -12.52 5.22
CA LYS A 35 16.95 -12.30 5.73
C LYS A 35 16.95 -11.69 7.14
N ALA A 36 15.99 -10.82 7.46
CA ALA A 36 15.82 -10.27 8.81
C ALA A 36 15.25 -11.32 9.78
N PHE A 37 14.25 -12.09 9.35
CA PHE A 37 13.57 -13.10 10.16
C PHE A 37 14.45 -14.29 10.48
N ALA A 38 15.33 -14.68 9.55
CA ALA A 38 16.37 -15.67 9.79
C ALA A 38 17.33 -15.28 10.93
N ARG A 39 17.45 -13.98 11.27
CA ARG A 39 18.24 -13.54 12.43
C ARG A 39 17.54 -13.76 13.77
N TYR A 40 16.23 -13.97 13.76
CA TYR A 40 15.39 -14.09 14.96
C TYR A 40 14.65 -15.44 15.06
N ASP A 41 15.03 -16.43 14.23
CA ASP A 41 14.36 -17.74 14.11
C ASP A 41 12.84 -17.64 13.88
N TRP A 42 12.41 -16.58 13.19
CA TRP A 42 11.01 -16.39 12.85
C TRP A 42 10.64 -17.19 11.58
N PRO A 43 9.39 -17.67 11.47
CA PRO A 43 8.95 -18.44 10.31
C PRO A 43 9.09 -17.62 9.03
N MET A 44 9.81 -18.16 8.05
CA MET A 44 10.01 -17.52 6.75
C MET A 44 8.70 -17.44 5.97
N VAL A 45 8.55 -16.37 5.18
CA VAL A 45 7.43 -16.20 4.26
C VAL A 45 7.66 -17.08 3.05
N PHE A 46 6.75 -18.02 2.81
CA PHE A 46 6.74 -18.84 1.61
C PHE A 46 6.50 -17.96 0.38
N PHE A 47 7.34 -18.11 -0.65
CA PHE A 47 7.14 -17.50 -1.97
C PHE A 47 5.86 -18.09 -2.60
N PRO A 48 4.75 -17.35 -2.70
CA PRO A 48 3.57 -17.83 -3.41
C PRO A 48 3.71 -17.50 -4.91
N THR A 49 3.03 -18.24 -5.78
CA THR A 49 3.18 -18.20 -7.25
C THR A 49 3.41 -16.79 -7.81
N GLU A 50 4.67 -16.54 -8.20
CA GLU A 50 5.27 -15.22 -8.43
C GLU A 50 4.42 -14.28 -9.30
N ARG A 51 3.79 -14.82 -10.35
CA ARG A 51 3.03 -14.02 -11.32
C ARG A 51 1.71 -13.44 -10.79
N PHE A 52 1.03 -14.13 -9.86
CA PHE A 52 -0.26 -13.68 -9.33
C PHE A 52 -0.06 -12.55 -8.32
N TRP A 53 0.86 -12.73 -7.37
CA TRP A 53 1.19 -11.69 -6.39
C TRP A 53 1.92 -10.51 -7.02
N PHE A 54 2.74 -10.73 -8.05
CA PHE A 54 3.35 -9.65 -8.83
C PHE A 54 2.31 -8.80 -9.58
N SER A 55 1.35 -9.44 -10.25
CA SER A 55 0.23 -8.76 -10.93
C SER A 55 -0.61 -7.94 -9.94
N LEU A 56 -0.91 -8.51 -8.76
CA LEU A 56 -1.67 -7.84 -7.70
C LEU A 56 -0.85 -6.70 -7.04
N ALA A 57 0.44 -6.92 -6.80
CA ALA A 57 1.36 -5.96 -6.17
C ALA A 57 1.76 -4.80 -7.10
N VAL A 58 1.64 -4.94 -8.42
CA VAL A 58 1.89 -3.83 -9.37
C VAL A 58 0.60 -3.06 -9.66
N SER A 59 -0.54 -3.74 -9.77
CA SER A 59 -1.83 -3.11 -10.07
C SER A 59 -2.35 -2.25 -8.91
N VAL A 60 -2.12 -2.65 -7.67
CA VAL A 60 -2.59 -1.91 -6.48
C VAL A 60 -1.87 -0.57 -6.29
N PRO A 61 -0.52 -0.48 -6.26
CA PRO A 61 0.18 0.80 -6.20
C PRO A 61 -0.06 1.67 -7.44
N GLY A 62 -0.13 1.07 -8.64
CA GLY A 62 -0.45 1.83 -9.87
C GLY A 62 -1.83 2.48 -9.81
N THR A 63 -2.85 1.74 -9.36
CA THR A 63 -4.21 2.26 -9.17
C THR A 63 -4.25 3.34 -8.11
N ARG A 64 -3.56 3.15 -6.98
CA ARG A 64 -3.47 4.15 -5.90
C ARG A 64 -2.71 5.41 -6.32
N ALA A 65 -1.66 5.28 -7.14
CA ALA A 65 -0.95 6.39 -7.76
C ALA A 65 -1.87 7.21 -8.66
N PHE A 66 -2.64 6.54 -9.52
CA PHE A 66 -3.61 7.19 -10.40
C PHE A 66 -4.69 7.93 -9.61
N LEU A 67 -5.23 7.31 -8.56
CA LEU A 67 -6.24 7.93 -7.69
C LEU A 67 -5.68 9.15 -6.95
N ALA A 68 -4.48 9.05 -6.38
CA ALA A 68 -3.81 10.17 -5.71
C ALA A 68 -3.54 11.33 -6.69
N PHE A 69 -3.02 11.02 -7.87
CA PHE A 69 -2.76 12.04 -8.90
C PHE A 69 -4.05 12.70 -9.41
N SER A 70 -5.10 11.91 -9.62
CA SER A 70 -6.42 12.40 -10.01
C SER A 70 -7.04 13.30 -8.94
N ALA A 71 -6.89 12.94 -7.66
CA ALA A 71 -7.32 13.79 -6.53
C ALA A 71 -6.57 15.13 -6.50
N ALA A 72 -5.28 15.14 -6.85
CA ALA A 72 -4.47 16.35 -6.91
C ALA A 72 -4.92 17.30 -8.04
N ARG A 73 -5.34 16.74 -9.18
CA ARG A 73 -5.65 17.51 -10.41
C ARG A 73 -7.13 17.89 -10.56
N LYS A 74 -8.05 17.22 -9.86
CA LYS A 74 -9.50 17.48 -9.92
C LYS A 74 -10.07 17.72 -8.52
N PRO A 75 -9.91 18.92 -7.93
CA PRO A 75 -10.31 19.21 -6.55
C PRO A 75 -11.80 19.01 -6.30
N THR A 76 -12.67 19.27 -7.28
CA THR A 76 -14.12 19.05 -7.19
C THR A 76 -14.54 17.59 -7.03
N ALA A 77 -13.68 16.66 -7.46
CA ALA A 77 -13.90 15.21 -7.33
C ALA A 77 -12.88 14.55 -6.37
N ALA A 78 -12.00 15.33 -5.74
CA ALA A 78 -10.92 14.81 -4.88
C ALA A 78 -11.45 13.96 -3.74
N ARG A 79 -12.57 14.35 -3.11
CA ARG A 79 -13.19 13.58 -2.03
C ARG A 79 -13.60 12.19 -2.50
N LEU A 80 -14.16 12.05 -3.70
CA LEU A 80 -14.53 10.74 -4.26
C LEU A 80 -13.28 9.86 -4.46
N TYR A 81 -12.23 10.40 -5.08
CA TYR A 81 -10.99 9.66 -5.33
C TYR A 81 -10.31 9.21 -4.03
N VAL A 82 -10.30 10.07 -3.01
CA VAL A 82 -9.74 9.73 -1.69
C VAL A 82 -10.61 8.68 -0.99
N THR A 83 -11.94 8.76 -1.08
CA THR A 83 -12.83 7.72 -0.52
C THR A 83 -12.58 6.36 -1.17
N VAL A 84 -12.47 6.30 -2.50
CA VAL A 84 -12.14 5.05 -3.21
C VAL A 84 -10.78 4.52 -2.77
N LEU A 85 -9.78 5.40 -2.64
CA LEU A 85 -8.46 5.04 -2.14
C LEU A 85 -8.55 4.48 -0.71
N GLN A 86 -9.27 5.13 0.21
CA GLN A 86 -9.47 4.68 1.58
C GLN A 86 -10.17 3.31 1.66
N ILE A 87 -11.20 3.08 0.85
CA ILE A 87 -11.86 1.77 0.76
C ILE A 87 -10.84 0.71 0.32
N SER A 88 -10.01 1.02 -0.68
CA SER A 88 -8.95 0.09 -1.13
C SER A 88 -7.92 -0.22 -0.05
N LEU A 89 -7.58 0.75 0.81
CA LEU A 89 -6.65 0.56 1.93
C LEU A 89 -7.29 -0.30 3.03
N LEU A 90 -8.56 -0.05 3.36
CA LEU A 90 -9.30 -0.82 4.36
C LEU A 90 -9.48 -2.28 3.94
N LEU A 91 -9.80 -2.53 2.67
CA LEU A 91 -9.89 -3.89 2.13
C LEU A 91 -8.54 -4.61 2.21
N ALA A 92 -7.45 -3.93 1.87
CA ALA A 92 -6.10 -4.50 1.99
C ALA A 92 -5.74 -4.82 3.45
N ALA A 93 -6.03 -3.90 4.38
CA ALA A 93 -5.83 -4.12 5.82
C ALA A 93 -6.64 -5.33 6.33
N ALA A 94 -7.92 -5.44 5.94
CA ALA A 94 -8.76 -6.57 6.32
C ALA A 94 -8.21 -7.90 5.78
N LEU A 95 -7.72 -7.93 4.54
CA LEU A 95 -7.08 -9.11 3.95
C LEU A 95 -5.77 -9.48 4.68
N PHE A 96 -4.95 -8.49 5.04
CA PHE A 96 -3.74 -8.73 5.83
C PHE A 96 -4.06 -9.28 7.23
N ALA A 97 -5.07 -8.72 7.91
CA ALA A 97 -5.52 -9.20 9.21
C ALA A 97 -6.08 -10.63 9.12
N TRP A 98 -6.88 -10.92 8.09
CA TRP A 98 -7.38 -12.27 7.80
C TRP A 98 -6.24 -13.26 7.60
N GLN A 99 -5.27 -12.92 6.74
CA GLN A 99 -4.11 -13.76 6.47
C GLN A 99 -3.29 -14.04 7.74
N PHE A 100 -3.09 -13.02 8.57
CA PHE A 100 -2.42 -13.16 9.86
C PHE A 100 -3.14 -14.13 10.81
N ILE A 101 -4.46 -13.98 10.97
CA ILE A 101 -5.27 -14.80 11.90
C ILE A 101 -5.26 -16.28 11.49
N PHE A 102 -5.43 -16.58 10.20
CA PHE A 102 -5.70 -17.95 9.74
C PHE A 102 -4.46 -18.71 9.24
N PHE A 103 -3.48 -18.03 8.66
CA PHE A 103 -2.34 -18.70 8.03
C PHE A 103 -1.07 -18.69 8.87
N LYS A 104 -1.06 -18.01 10.04
CA LYS A 104 0.05 -17.95 11.01
C LYS A 104 1.43 -17.63 10.41
N HIS A 105 1.48 -17.19 9.15
CA HIS A 105 2.68 -16.72 8.51
C HIS A 105 2.87 -15.26 8.90
N ALA A 106 3.97 -15.03 9.63
CA ALA A 106 4.86 -13.89 9.47
C ALA A 106 4.39 -12.47 9.89
N PRO A 107 5.22 -11.77 10.70
CA PRO A 107 5.11 -10.34 11.00
C PRO A 107 4.96 -9.41 9.78
N LEU A 108 5.16 -9.89 8.56
CA LEU A 108 4.93 -9.13 7.33
C LEU A 108 3.47 -8.74 7.12
N TYR A 109 2.52 -9.63 7.39
CA TYR A 109 1.10 -9.27 7.28
C TYR A 109 0.67 -8.31 8.39
N VAL A 110 1.30 -8.39 9.57
CA VAL A 110 1.13 -7.42 10.66
C VAL A 110 1.67 -6.05 10.24
N LEU A 111 2.86 -6.00 9.65
CA LEU A 111 3.45 -4.78 9.11
C LEU A 111 2.58 -4.19 7.99
N GLY A 112 2.12 -5.01 7.05
CA GLY A 112 1.20 -4.62 5.99
C GLY A 112 -0.09 -4.01 6.55
N PHE A 113 -0.71 -4.66 7.55
CA PHE A 113 -1.89 -4.13 8.24
C PHE A 113 -1.64 -2.74 8.85
N PHE A 114 -0.55 -2.56 9.59
CA PHE A 114 -0.25 -1.27 10.23
C PHE A 114 0.06 -0.16 9.23
N ILE A 115 0.77 -0.46 8.14
CA ILE A 115 1.05 0.50 7.06
C ILE A 115 -0.26 0.96 6.41
N GLU A 116 -1.14 0.02 6.05
CA GLU A 116 -2.43 0.34 5.43
C GLU A 116 -3.30 1.19 6.37
N LEU A 117 -3.33 0.87 7.67
CA LEU A 117 -4.08 1.64 8.67
C LEU A 117 -3.51 3.05 8.88
N ALA A 118 -2.18 3.19 8.90
CA ALA A 118 -1.52 4.49 8.97
C ALA A 118 -1.86 5.36 7.73
N LEU A 119 -1.89 4.75 6.54
CA LEU A 119 -2.31 5.43 5.31
C LEU A 119 -3.78 5.86 5.40
N VAL A 120 -4.69 5.03 5.92
CA VAL A 120 -6.11 5.41 6.13
C VAL A 120 -6.20 6.65 7.02
N VAL A 121 -5.50 6.65 8.16
CA VAL A 121 -5.47 7.79 9.10
C VAL A 121 -4.92 9.04 8.42
N PHE A 122 -3.85 8.89 7.64
CA PHE A 122 -3.28 9.99 6.86
C PHE A 122 -4.27 10.58 5.85
N TYR A 123 -4.98 9.75 5.10
CA TYR A 123 -6.00 10.22 4.15
C TYR A 123 -7.23 10.81 4.85
N LEU A 124 -7.61 10.31 6.03
CA LEU A 124 -8.66 10.93 6.86
C LEU A 124 -8.25 12.34 7.30
N PHE A 125 -6.99 12.51 7.69
CA PHE A 125 -6.45 13.82 8.00
C PHE A 125 -6.50 14.72 6.76
N LEU A 126 -5.98 14.29 5.60
CA LEU A 126 -6.01 15.04 4.34
C LEU A 126 -7.43 15.45 3.91
N CYS A 127 -8.42 14.57 4.09
CA CYS A 127 -9.82 14.86 3.77
C CYS A 127 -10.38 16.08 4.52
N ARG A 128 -9.85 16.41 5.70
CA ARG A 128 -10.26 17.61 6.46
C ARG A 128 -9.80 18.92 5.83
N TRP A 129 -8.81 18.86 4.93
CA TRP A 129 -8.22 20.02 4.26
C TRP A 129 -8.65 20.14 2.79
N LEU A 130 -9.48 19.20 2.32
CA LEU A 130 -10.13 19.29 1.02
C LEU A 130 -11.30 20.29 1.11
N PRO A 131 -11.47 21.13 0.08
CA PRO A 131 -12.57 22.11 0.01
C PRO A 131 -13.94 21.44 -0.04
#